data_AF-X1VL67-F1
#
_entry.id   AF-X1VL67-F1
#
_cell.length_a   1.000
_cell.length_b   1.000
_cell.length_c   1.000
_cell.angle_alpha   90.00
_cell.angle_beta   90.00
_cell.angle_gamma   90.00
#
_symmetry.space_group_name_H-M   'P 1'
#
loop_
_entity.id
_entity.type
_entity.pdbx_description
1 polymer ?
#
loop_
_entity_poly.entity_id
_entity_poly.type
_entity_poly.pdbx_seq_one_letter_code
_entity_poly.pdbx_strand_id
1 'polypeptide(L)'
;TSPEVVVNDWEDATMRLQKTIRYTDNSANSNDSEVKELNVGTIFQVTPRLEQGGRIISLDFKLEHTNLIEFDESNLPRIETNEIASRISVPDGGTLLLGGQKITDNQDGQKVQKVLLYLIKAAKLEPDKSPLNN
;
A
#
# COMPACT_ATOMS: atom_id res chain seq x y z
N THR A 1 8.01 -0.58 9.64
CA THR A 1 7.21 0.55 10.15
C THR A 1 5.75 0.26 9.85
N SER A 2 4.84 0.59 10.76
CA SER A 2 3.39 0.43 10.55
C SER A 2 2.82 1.81 10.32
N PRO A 3 2.49 2.21 9.08
CA PRO A 3 2.00 3.54 8.81
C PRO A 3 0.59 3.71 9.39
N GLU A 4 0.21 4.97 9.67
CA GLU A 4 -1.08 5.31 10.25
C GLU A 4 -1.72 6.45 9.45
N VAL A 5 -3.03 6.41 9.32
CA VAL A 5 -3.83 7.48 8.70
C VAL A 5 -5.07 7.70 9.54
N VAL A 6 -5.38 8.97 9.82
CA VAL A 6 -6.61 9.40 10.48
C VAL A 6 -7.53 9.95 9.40
N VAL A 7 -8.78 9.46 9.40
CA VAL A 7 -9.76 9.76 8.36
C VAL A 7 -11.10 10.01 9.04
N ASN A 8 -11.84 11.03 8.59
CA ASN A 8 -13.19 11.24 9.09
C ASN A 8 -14.14 10.16 8.57
N ASP A 9 -15.26 9.98 9.28
CA ASP A 9 -16.32 9.07 8.83
C ASP A 9 -16.83 9.47 7.44
N TRP A 10 -17.00 8.50 6.54
CA TRP A 10 -17.40 8.66 5.13
C TRP A 10 -16.41 9.38 4.20
N GLU A 11 -15.26 9.83 4.69
CA GLU A 11 -14.25 10.48 3.85
C GLU A 11 -13.24 9.47 3.30
N ASP A 12 -12.69 9.74 2.11
CA ASP A 12 -11.62 8.93 1.56
C ASP A 12 -10.24 9.43 2.03
N ALA A 13 -9.31 8.49 2.14
CA ALA A 13 -7.91 8.81 2.31
C ALA A 13 -7.04 7.90 1.44
N THR A 14 -5.92 8.44 0.98
CA THR A 14 -4.90 7.68 0.26
C THR A 14 -3.55 7.83 0.95
N MET A 15 -2.97 6.69 1.33
CA MET A 15 -1.63 6.58 1.86
C MET A 15 -0.69 6.01 0.79
N ARG A 16 0.44 6.69 0.57
CA ARG A 16 1.47 6.26 -0.39
C ARG A 16 2.77 5.98 0.34
N LEU A 17 3.18 4.72 0.36
CA LEU A 17 4.46 4.25 0.85
C LEU A 17 5.28 3.77 -0.35
N GLN A 18 5.75 4.72 -1.14
CA GLN A 18 6.46 4.44 -2.38
C GLN A 18 7.85 5.06 -2.37
N LYS A 19 8.76 4.45 -3.12
CA LYS A 19 10.04 5.02 -3.50
C LYS A 19 10.05 5.24 -5.01
N THR A 20 10.70 6.32 -5.43
CA THR A 20 10.95 6.59 -6.84
C THR A 20 12.25 5.92 -7.26
N ILE A 21 12.19 5.08 -8.30
CA ILE A 21 13.37 4.58 -9.00
C ILE A 21 13.53 5.35 -10.30
N ARG A 22 14.77 5.54 -10.72
CA ARG A 22 15.11 6.19 -11.99
C ARG A 22 15.74 5.17 -12.92
N TYR A 23 15.37 5.21 -14.19
CA TYR A 23 15.90 4.32 -15.20
C TYR A 23 16.02 5.05 -16.54
N THR A 24 16.89 4.53 -17.40
CA THR A 24 17.12 5.07 -18.73
C THR A 24 16.85 3.95 -19.71
N ASP A 25 16.02 4.24 -20.70
CA ASP A 25 15.72 3.33 -21.79
C ASP A 25 16.85 3.40 -22.81
N ASN A 26 17.71 2.38 -22.82
CA ASN A 26 18.84 2.29 -23.75
C ASN A 26 18.47 1.52 -25.03
N SER A 27 17.16 1.37 -25.33
CA SER A 27 16.70 0.75 -26.58
C SER A 27 17.41 1.39 -27.77
N ALA A 28 18.20 0.56 -28.46
CA ALA A 28 19.14 0.98 -29.49
C ALA A 28 18.38 1.65 -30.65
N ASN A 29 18.32 3.00 -30.65
CA ASN A 29 18.19 3.90 -31.79
C ASN A 29 17.81 5.36 -31.43
N SER A 30 17.63 5.75 -30.16
CA SER A 30 17.45 7.16 -29.80
C SER A 30 18.79 7.80 -29.39
N ASN A 31 19.17 8.90 -30.04
CA ASN A 31 20.25 9.80 -29.56
C ASN A 31 19.83 10.61 -28.32
N ASP A 32 18.79 10.17 -27.62
CA ASP A 32 18.14 10.87 -26.52
C ASP A 32 17.87 9.85 -25.41
N SER A 33 18.79 9.82 -24.44
CA SER A 33 18.70 8.96 -23.27
C SER A 33 17.96 9.73 -22.18
N GLU A 34 16.63 9.67 -22.21
CA GLU A 34 15.77 10.32 -21.21
C GLU A 34 15.77 9.52 -19.90
N VAL A 35 16.00 10.20 -18.77
CA VAL A 35 15.85 9.60 -17.43
C VAL A 35 14.36 9.59 -17.07
N LYS A 36 13.79 8.39 -16.95
CA LYS A 36 12.40 8.15 -16.56
C LYS A 36 12.32 7.82 -15.07
N GLU A 37 11.21 8.17 -14.44
CA GLU A 37 10.92 7.87 -13.04
C GLU A 37 9.78 6.84 -12.93
N LEU A 38 9.91 5.91 -11.97
CA LEU A 38 8.89 4.90 -11.65
C LEU A 38 8.71 4.83 -10.14
N ASN A 39 7.46 4.88 -9.67
CA ASN A 39 7.15 4.74 -8.24
C ASN A 39 6.80 3.28 -7.94
N VAL A 40 7.58 2.66 -7.03
CA VAL A 40 7.35 1.30 -6.55
C VAL A 40 7.09 1.32 -5.04
N GLY A 41 6.21 0.46 -4.56
CA GLY A 41 5.79 0.39 -3.16
C GLY A 41 4.28 0.24 -3.04
N THR A 42 3.74 0.63 -1.89
CA THR A 42 2.32 0.41 -1.56
C THR A 42 1.50 1.69 -1.70
N ILE A 43 0.34 1.59 -2.34
CA ILE A 43 -0.75 2.58 -2.28
C ILE A 43 -1.91 1.92 -1.54
N PHE A 44 -2.39 2.56 -0.49
CA PHE A 44 -3.56 2.12 0.26
C PHE A 44 -4.61 3.23 0.26
N GLN A 45 -5.75 2.95 -0.36
CA GLN A 45 -6.90 3.84 -0.40
C GLN A 45 -7.98 3.25 0.50
N VAL A 46 -8.61 4.07 1.32
CA VAL A 46 -9.62 3.62 2.26
C VAL A 46 -10.70 4.67 2.47
N THR A 47 -11.94 4.21 2.63
CA THR A 47 -13.08 5.01 3.08
C THR A 47 -13.73 4.27 4.24
N PRO A 48 -13.63 4.79 5.48
CA PRO A 48 -14.26 4.18 6.64
C PRO A 48 -15.73 4.57 6.77
N ARG A 49 -16.50 3.70 7.42
CA ARG A 49 -17.86 3.95 7.88
C ARG A 49 -18.04 3.43 9.30
N LEU A 50 -18.45 4.30 10.21
CA LEU A 50 -18.82 3.94 11.56
C LEU A 50 -20.24 3.36 11.58
N GLU A 51 -20.33 2.10 11.97
CA GLU A 51 -21.58 1.36 12.05
C GLU A 51 -21.92 1.01 13.51
N GLN A 52 -23.21 0.75 13.77
CA GLN A 52 -23.70 0.31 15.09
C GLN A 52 -23.27 1.26 16.23
N GLY A 53 -23.34 2.58 16.01
CA GLY A 53 -22.91 3.58 16.98
C GLY A 53 -21.39 3.61 17.19
N GLY A 54 -20.61 3.20 16.19
CA GLY A 54 -19.15 3.19 16.22
C GLY A 54 -18.53 1.95 16.86
N ARG A 55 -19.29 0.87 17.03
CA ARG A 55 -18.76 -0.43 17.50
C ARG A 55 -18.13 -1.25 16.39
N ILE A 56 -18.61 -1.05 15.17
CA ILE A 56 -18.09 -1.68 13.95
C ILE A 56 -17.58 -0.57 13.04
N ILE A 57 -16.41 -0.80 12.45
CA ILE A 57 -15.81 0.06 11.44
C ILE A 57 -15.79 -0.74 10.14
N SER A 58 -16.63 -0.34 9.19
CA SER A 58 -16.60 -0.88 7.84
C SER A 58 -15.60 -0.10 6.99
N LEU A 59 -14.76 -0.80 6.24
CA LEU A 59 -13.72 -0.21 5.40
C LEU A 59 -13.93 -0.67 3.97
N ASP A 60 -14.23 0.28 3.08
CA ASP A 60 -14.00 0.09 1.65
C ASP A 60 -12.52 0.41 1.39
N PHE A 61 -11.76 -0.53 0.84
CA PHE A 61 -10.35 -0.28 0.57
C PHE A 61 -9.89 -0.82 -0.79
N LYS A 62 -8.86 -0.17 -1.32
CA LYS A 62 -8.02 -0.66 -2.41
C LYS A 62 -6.56 -0.58 -1.97
N LEU A 63 -5.87 -1.71 -2.02
CA LEU A 63 -4.45 -1.84 -1.76
C LEU A 63 -3.76 -2.26 -3.05
N GLU A 64 -2.79 -1.48 -3.49
CA GLU A 64 -1.89 -1.81 -4.58
C GLU A 64 -0.47 -1.91 -4.02
N HIS A 65 0.26 -2.97 -4.35
CA HIS A 65 1.68 -3.08 -4.04
C HIS A 65 2.46 -3.43 -5.30
N THR A 66 3.35 -2.53 -5.68
CA THR A 66 4.24 -2.69 -6.82
C THR A 66 5.66 -2.94 -6.33
N ASN A 67 6.22 -4.08 -6.69
CA ASN A 67 7.60 -4.45 -6.38
C ASN A 67 8.47 -4.39 -7.65
N LEU A 68 9.71 -3.94 -7.49
CA LEU A 68 10.73 -4.07 -8.54
C LEU A 68 11.37 -5.45 -8.42
N ILE A 69 11.31 -6.24 -9.48
CA ILE A 69 11.92 -7.57 -9.55
C ILE A 69 13.40 -7.43 -9.92
N GLU A 70 13.67 -6.85 -11.09
CA GLU A 70 15.00 -6.70 -11.68
C GLU A 70 14.99 -5.60 -12.75
N PHE A 71 16.17 -5.26 -13.28
CA PHE A 71 16.31 -4.54 -14.54
C PHE A 71 16.70 -5.54 -15.62
N ASP A 72 16.14 -5.39 -16.82
CA ASP A 72 16.55 -6.21 -17.96
C ASP A 72 17.86 -5.71 -18.59
N GLU A 73 18.34 -6.39 -19.63
CA GLU A 73 19.59 -6.05 -20.34
C GLU A 73 19.58 -4.65 -20.97
N SER A 74 18.38 -4.08 -21.18
CA SER A 74 18.17 -2.72 -21.71
C SER A 74 18.00 -1.68 -20.60
N ASN A 75 18.24 -2.04 -19.34
CA ASN A 75 18.04 -1.20 -18.15
C ASN A 75 16.57 -0.77 -17.94
N LEU A 76 15.62 -1.56 -18.45
CA LEU A 76 14.20 -1.36 -18.19
C LEU A 76 13.76 -2.14 -16.93
N PRO A 77 13.02 -1.51 -16.00
CA PRO A 77 12.58 -2.18 -14.79
C PRO A 77 11.48 -3.19 -15.08
N ARG A 78 11.65 -4.42 -14.59
CA ARG A 78 10.59 -5.42 -14.51
C ARG A 78 9.92 -5.34 -13.14
N ILE A 79 8.62 -5.11 -13.14
CA ILE A 79 7.83 -4.95 -11.92
C ILE A 79 6.76 -6.03 -11.79
N GLU A 80 6.36 -6.31 -10.56
CA GLU A 80 5.17 -7.09 -10.21
C GLU A 80 4.21 -6.19 -9.43
N THR A 81 2.95 -6.14 -9.84
CA THR A 81 1.90 -5.38 -9.14
C THR A 81 0.84 -6.33 -8.62
N ASN A 82 0.49 -6.17 -7.35
CA ASN A 82 -0.58 -6.89 -6.68
C ASN A 82 -1.66 -5.92 -6.24
N GLU A 83 -2.92 -6.27 -6.50
CA GLU A 83 -4.07 -5.46 -6.12
C GLU A 83 -5.03 -6.29 -5.26
N ILE A 84 -5.52 -5.66 -4.19
CA ILE A 84 -6.58 -6.18 -3.33
C ILE A 84 -7.62 -5.07 -3.17
N ALA A 85 -8.85 -5.31 -3.58
CA ALA A 85 -9.96 -4.40 -3.36
C ALA A 85 -11.10 -5.16 -2.67
N SER A 86 -11.57 -4.65 -1.53
CA SER A 86 -12.63 -5.30 -0.77
C SER A 86 -13.36 -4.35 0.17
N ARG A 87 -14.50 -4.81 0.66
CA ARG A 87 -15.23 -4.22 1.78
C ARG A 87 -15.14 -5.19 2.95
N ILE A 88 -14.70 -4.69 4.10
CA ILE A 88 -14.57 -5.47 5.34
C ILE A 88 -15.24 -4.73 6.49
N SER A 89 -15.53 -5.46 7.56
CA SER A 89 -16.01 -4.88 8.81
C SER A 89 -15.14 -5.39 9.95
N VAL A 90 -14.65 -4.48 10.79
CA VAL A 90 -13.80 -4.80 11.93
C VAL A 90 -14.40 -4.17 13.20
N PRO A 91 -14.39 -4.85 14.35
CA PRO A 91 -14.75 -4.20 15.61
C PRO A 91 -13.82 -3.02 15.92
N ASP A 92 -14.31 -2.03 16.65
CA ASP A 92 -13.47 -0.93 17.13
C ASP A 92 -12.23 -1.45 17.89
N GLY A 93 -11.05 -0.99 17.48
CA GLY A 93 -9.75 -1.45 17.97
C GLY A 93 -9.27 -2.80 17.38
N GLY A 94 -10.07 -3.42 16.52
CA GLY A 94 -9.84 -4.72 15.92
C GLY A 94 -8.75 -4.72 14.86
N THR A 95 -8.20 -5.92 14.60
CA THR A 95 -7.17 -6.17 13.58
C THR A 95 -7.67 -7.21 12.58
N LEU A 96 -7.35 -7.04 11.30
CA LEU A 96 -7.70 -7.99 10.25
C LEU A 96 -6.51 -8.23 9.31
N LEU A 97 -6.34 -9.48 8.88
CA LEU A 97 -5.47 -9.84 7.76
C LEU A 97 -6.23 -9.61 6.45
N LEU A 98 -5.83 -8.61 5.67
CA LEU A 98 -6.42 -8.28 4.37
C LEU A 98 -6.04 -9.27 3.28
N GLY A 99 -4.85 -9.85 3.39
CA GLY A 99 -4.34 -10.81 2.43
C GLY A 99 -2.86 -11.07 2.62
N GLY A 100 -2.34 -11.95 1.77
CA GLY A 100 -0.93 -12.24 1.72
C GLY A 100 -0.50 -12.76 0.35
N GLN A 101 0.74 -12.48 -0.02
CA GLN A 101 1.35 -12.94 -1.25
C GLN A 101 2.57 -13.78 -0.92
N LYS A 102 2.70 -14.91 -1.60
CA LYS A 102 3.94 -15.69 -1.63
C LYS A 102 4.79 -15.22 -2.81
N ILE A 103 5.89 -14.55 -2.50
CA ILE A 103 6.86 -14.06 -3.48
C ILE A 103 7.95 -15.12 -3.59
N THR A 104 8.21 -15.62 -4.80
CA THR A 104 9.35 -16.51 -5.05
C THR A 104 10.43 -15.71 -5.73
N ASP A 105 11.56 -15.57 -5.06
CA ASP A 105 12.74 -14.82 -5.49
C ASP A 105 13.84 -15.83 -5.84
N ASN A 106 14.56 -15.61 -6.94
CA ASN A 106 15.70 -16.45 -7.31
C ASN A 106 16.97 -15.67 -6.99
N GLN A 107 17.56 -15.94 -5.83
CA GLN A 107 18.82 -15.33 -5.43
C GLN A 107 19.93 -16.40 -5.56
N ASP A 108 20.94 -16.13 -6.37
CA ASP A 108 22.12 -17.01 -6.56
C ASP A 108 21.78 -18.47 -6.92
N GLY A 109 20.76 -18.67 -7.75
CA GLY A 109 20.31 -20.01 -8.15
C GLY A 109 19.47 -20.75 -7.10
N GLN A 110 19.18 -20.13 -5.95
CA GLN A 110 18.27 -20.66 -4.93
C GLN A 110 16.90 -19.97 -4.98
N LYS A 111 15.83 -20.76 -4.91
CA LYS A 111 14.45 -20.28 -4.75
C LYS A 111 14.22 -19.86 -3.30
N VAL A 112 14.26 -18.57 -3.03
CA VAL A 112 13.86 -17.99 -1.75
C VAL A 112 12.37 -17.68 -1.79
N GLN A 113 11.61 -18.20 -0.81
CA GLN A 113 10.19 -17.90 -0.68
C GLN A 113 10.02 -16.83 0.40
N LYS A 114 9.48 -15.68 0.03
CA LYS A 114 9.08 -14.60 0.93
C LYS A 114 7.56 -14.59 1.02
N VAL A 115 7.02 -14.26 2.19
CA VAL A 115 5.59 -14.05 2.37
C VAL A 115 5.39 -12.61 2.80
N LEU A 116 4.60 -11.88 2.03
CA LEU A 116 4.18 -10.53 2.35
C LEU A 116 2.74 -10.58 2.85
N LEU A 117 2.50 -10.16 4.09
CA LEU A 117 1.17 -10.11 4.70
C LEU A 117 0.72 -8.67 4.89
N TYR A 118 -0.54 -8.40 4.60
CA TYR A 118 -1.16 -7.10 4.81
C TYR A 118 -2.11 -7.17 5.99
N LEU A 119 -1.70 -6.59 7.12
CA LEU A 119 -2.54 -6.47 8.31
C LEU A 119 -2.97 -5.04 8.49
N ILE A 120 -4.21 -4.85 8.92
CA ILE A 120 -4.71 -3.53 9.34
C ILE A 120 -5.24 -3.60 10.76
N LYS A 121 -5.17 -2.47 11.44
CA LYS A 121 -5.90 -2.20 12.68
C LYS A 121 -6.76 -0.97 12.42
N ALA A 122 -8.03 -1.02 12.79
CA ALA A 122 -8.91 0.15 12.74
C ALA A 122 -9.41 0.47 14.14
N ALA A 123 -9.39 1.75 14.49
CA ALA A 123 -9.88 2.25 15.76
C ALA A 123 -10.62 3.56 15.51
N LYS A 124 -11.76 3.73 16.18
CA LYS A 124 -12.47 4.99 16.22
C LYS A 124 -11.69 5.95 17.12
N LEU A 125 -11.51 7.17 16.66
CA LEU A 125 -10.97 8.25 17.48
C LEU A 125 -12.11 9.19 17.86
N GLU A 126 -12.25 9.44 19.15
CA GLU A 126 -13.11 10.51 19.66
C GLU A 126 -12.32 11.82 19.63
N PRO A 127 -12.91 12.95 19.21
CA PRO A 127 -12.23 14.24 19.29
C PRO A 127 -11.82 14.53 20.74
N ASP A 128 -10.60 15.05 20.93
CA ASP A 128 -10.10 15.39 22.26
C ASP A 128 -11.04 16.41 22.92
N LYS A 129 -11.61 16.03 24.07
CA LYS A 129 -12.43 16.92 24.91
C LYS A 129 -11.52 17.76 25.79
N SER A 130 -10.54 18.44 25.19
CA SER A 130 -9.83 19.50 25.89
C SER A 130 -10.86 20.62 26.17
N PRO A 131 -11.14 20.99 27.44
CA PRO A 131 -12.05 22.08 27.71
C PRO A 131 -11.50 23.36 27.07
N LEU A 132 -12.35 24.06 26.33
CA LEU A 132 -12.09 25.44 25.94
C LEU A 132 -11.88 26.22 27.25
N ASN A 133 -10.64 26.58 27.54
CA ASN A 133 -10.32 27.53 28.59
C ASN A 133 -10.96 28.85 28.19
N ASN A 134 -12.11 29.16 28.78
CA ASN A 134 -12.77 30.47 28.71
C ASN A 134 -11.99 31.51 29.50
#